data_AF-A0A2G6JP65-F1
#
_entry.id   AF-A0A2G6JP65-F1
#
_cell.length_a   1.000
_cell.length_b   1.000
_cell.length_c   1.000
_cell.angle_alpha   90.00
_cell.angle_beta   90.00
_cell.angle_gamma   90.00
#
_symmetry.space_group_name_H-M   'P 1'
#
loop_
_entity.id
_entity.type
_entity.pdbx_description
1 polymer ?
#
loop_
_entity_poly.entity_id
_entity_poly.type
_entity_poly.pdbx_seq_one_letter_code
_entity_poly.pdbx_strand_id
1 'polypeptide(L)' 'MDLFDFYNEQKWCEHCKDYVPYLMSVDRSYCARCGQAVTLFNKSDWATFRDGLENQKNQSQKKRRRSKAS' A
#
# COMPACT_ATOMS: atom_id res chain seq x y z
N MET A 1 12.70 -10.39 20.09
CA MET A 1 11.85 -9.21 19.91
C MET A 1 12.18 -8.67 18.55
N ASP A 2 11.44 -9.10 17.54
CA ASP A 2 11.53 -8.58 16.19
C ASP A 2 11.17 -7.10 16.25
N LEU A 3 12.21 -6.27 16.25
CA LEU A 3 12.11 -4.84 16.05
C LEU A 3 11.58 -4.71 14.63
N PHE A 4 10.25 -4.74 14.47
CA PHE A 4 9.58 -4.29 13.25
C PHE A 4 10.30 -3.01 12.87
N ASP A 5 10.93 -3.03 11.70
CA ASP A 5 11.83 -1.97 11.27
C ASP A 5 10.96 -0.78 10.81
N PHE A 6 10.17 -0.25 11.74
CA PHE A 6 9.33 0.94 11.62
C PHE A 6 10.18 2.14 11.18
N TYR A 7 11.50 2.08 11.41
CA TYR A 7 12.47 3.07 10.95
C TYR A 7 12.88 2.92 9.47
N ASN A 8 12.71 1.75 8.85
CA ASN A 8 12.94 1.52 7.42
C ASN A 8 11.67 1.61 6.56
N GLU A 9 10.50 1.87 7.15
CA GLU A 9 9.30 2.08 6.35
C GLU A 9 9.44 3.36 5.52
N GLN A 10 9.36 3.19 4.20
CA GLN A 10 9.45 4.28 3.24
C GLN A 10 8.12 4.41 2.50
N LYS A 11 7.74 5.65 2.18
CA LYS A 11 6.53 5.97 1.43
C LYS A 11 6.87 6.81 0.22
N TRP A 12 6.04 6.69 -0.81
CA TRP A 12 6.25 7.41 -2.06
C TRP A 12 5.95 8.90 -1.88
N CYS A 13 6.93 9.74 -2.22
CA CYS A 13 6.73 11.18 -2.32
C CYS A 13 6.63 11.59 -3.79
N GLU A 14 5.47 12.13 -4.22
CA GLU A 14 5.31 12.62 -5.61
C GLU A 14 6.23 13.80 -5.95
N HIS A 15 6.65 14.57 -4.95
CA HIS A 15 7.54 15.71 -5.14
C HIS A 15 9.01 15.27 -5.29
N CYS A 16 9.48 14.36 -4.44
CA CYS A 16 10.84 13.80 -4.55
C CYS A 16 10.94 12.74 -5.65
N LYS A 17 9.80 12.20 -6.10
CA LYS A 17 9.68 11.06 -7.03
C LYS A 17 10.50 9.85 -6.56
N ASP A 18 10.47 9.62 -5.25
CA ASP A 18 11.25 8.60 -4.60
C ASP A 18 10.52 8.04 -3.37
N TYR A 19 10.88 6.83 -2.97
CA TYR A 19 10.45 6.26 -1.71
C TYR A 19 11.35 6.81 -0.60
N VAL A 20 10.73 7.52 0.35
CA VAL A 20 11.47 8.27 1.36
C VAL A 20 10.96 7.94 2.76
N PRO A 21 11.83 8.11 3.78
CA PRO A 21 11.39 8.12 5.16
C PRO A 21 10.29 9.17 5.36
N TYR A 22 9.32 8.83 6.18
CA TYR A 22 8.16 9.67 6.40
C TYR A 22 7.89 9.90 7.89
N LEU A 23 7.28 11.04 8.17
CA LEU A 23 6.74 11.40 9.48
C LEU A 23 5.29 10.94 9.52
N MET A 24 4.97 10.07 10.46
CA MET A 24 3.62 9.55 10.66
C MET A 24 2.84 10.56 11.53
N SER A 25 1.81 11.20 10.97
CA SER A 25 0.82 11.95 11.75
C SER A 25 -0.46 11.11 11.92
N VAL A 26 -1.35 11.57 12.79
CA VAL A 26 -2.61 10.87 13.10
C VAL A 26 -3.50 10.70 11.87
N ASP A 27 -3.55 11.70 11.00
CA ASP A 27 -4.41 11.68 9.78
C ASP A 27 -3.64 11.22 8.53
N ARG A 28 -2.40 11.69 8.36
CA ARG A 28 -1.61 11.54 7.12
C ARG A 28 -0.14 11.30 7.40
N SER A 29 0.55 10.81 6.38
CA SER A 29 2.00 10.67 6.38
C SER A 29 2.63 11.79 5.56
N TYR A 30 3.75 12.35 6.03
CA TYR A 30 4.46 13.45 5.38
C TYR A 30 5.92 13.10 5.10
N CYS A 31 6.50 13.63 4.04
CA CYS A 31 7.87 13.39 3.63
C CYS A 31 8.83 14.05 4.62
N ALA A 32 9.81 13.31 5.15
CA ALA A 32 10.81 13.86 6.06
C ALA A 32 11.81 14.81 5.37
N ARG A 33 11.87 14.83 4.03
CA ARG A 33 12.80 15.68 3.25
C ARG A 33 12.15 16.99 2.79
N CYS A 34 10.95 16.93 2.22
CA CYS A 34 10.28 18.10 1.61
C CYS A 34 8.99 18.52 2.31
N GLY A 35 8.53 17.79 3.34
CA GLY A 35 7.32 18.11 4.10
C GLY A 35 5.99 17.89 3.38
N GLN A 36 6.01 17.47 2.11
CA GLN A 36 4.79 17.18 1.35
C GLN A 36 4.15 15.87 1.81
N ALA A 37 2.84 15.72 1.57
CA ALA A 37 2.15 14.47 1.85
C ALA A 37 2.75 13.31 1.03
N VAL A 38 2.91 12.16 1.67
CA VAL A 38 3.38 10.92 1.01
C VAL A 38 2.27 9.90 0.93
N THR A 39 2.33 9.05 -0.09
CA THR A 39 1.39 7.96 -0.32
C THR A 39 2.06 6.62 -0.09
N LEU A 40 1.27 5.58 0.22
CA LEU A 40 1.82 4.24 0.43
C LEU A 40 2.51 3.71 -0.83
N PHE A 41 1.91 3.98 -2.00
CA PHE A 41 2.39 3.53 -3.30
C PHE A 41 2.43 4.70 -4.28
N ASN A 42 3.28 4.59 -5.30
CA ASN A 42 3.14 5.42 -6.48
C ASN A 42 1.89 5.03 -7.29
N LYS A 43 1.50 5.84 -8.27
CA LYS A 43 0.30 5.60 -9.08
C LYS A 43 0.35 4.29 -9.88
N SER A 44 1.54 3.89 -10.34
CA SER A 44 1.74 2.67 -11.13
C SER A 44 1.62 1.42 -10.27
N ASP A 45 2.29 1.39 -9.11
CA ASP A 45 2.22 0.32 -8.11
C ASP A 45 0.80 0.20 -7.54
N TRP A 46 0.12 1.33 -7.35
CA TRP A 46 -1.28 1.34 -6.93
C TRP A 46 -2.21 0.69 -7.97
N ALA A 47 -1.96 0.91 -9.26
CA ALA A 47 -2.73 0.28 -10.32
C ALA A 47 -2.52 -1.25 -10.33
N THR A 48 -1.27 -1.70 -10.22
CA THR A 48 -0.91 -3.13 -10.13
C THR A 48 -1.52 -3.79 -8.88
N PHE A 49 -1.47 -3.11 -7.73
CA PHE A 49 -2.07 -3.61 -6.50
C PHE A 49 -3.59 -3.75 -6.61
N ARG A 50 -4.26 -2.77 -7.22
CA ARG A 50 -5.71 -2.79 -7.45
C ARG A 50 -6.12 -3.95 -8.37
N ASP A 51 -5.38 -4.20 -9.44
CA ASP A 51 -5.61 -5.33 -10.35
C ASP A 51 -5.53 -6.67 -9.62
N GLY A 52 -4.50 -6.85 -8.78
CA GLY A 52 -4.34 -8.05 -7.95
C GLY A 52 -5.51 -8.27 -6.98
N LEU A 53 -6.02 -7.20 -6.37
CA LEU A 53 -7.19 -7.26 -5.47
C LEU A 53 -8.47 -7.67 -6.21
N GLU A 54 -8.71 -7.14 -7.40
CA GLU A 54 -9.87 -7.48 -8.23
C GLU A 54 -9.84 -8.97 -8.62
N ASN A 55 -8.67 -9.48 -9.01
CA ASN A 55 -8.46 -10.88 -9.36
C ASN A 55 -8.71 -11.82 -8.16
N GLN A 56 -8.27 -11.48 -6.95
CA GLN A 56 -8.57 -12.27 -5.75
C GLN A 56 -10.05 -12.30 -5.38
N LYS A 57 -10.77 -11.18 -5.58
CA LYS A 57 -12.21 -11.08 -5.30
C LYS A 57 -13.00 -12.07 -6.16
N ASN A 58 -12.64 -12.17 -7.44
CA ASN A 58 -13.24 -13.11 -8.37
C ASN A 58 -12.95 -14.58 -7.99
N GLN A 59 -11.73 -14.88 -7.54
CA GLN A 59 -11.33 -16.22 -7.11
C GLN A 59 -12.09 -16.68 -5.84
N SER A 60 -12.28 -15.77 -4.88
CA SER A 60 -13.04 -16.03 -3.65
C SER A 60 -14.53 -16.29 -3.92
N GLN A 61 -15.13 -15.60 -4.90
CA GLN A 61 -16.51 -15.85 -5.31
C GLN A 61 -16.69 -17.23 -5.99
N LYS A 62 -15.73 -17.64 -6.82
CA LYS A 62 -15.75 -18.98 -7.44
C LYS A 62 -15.66 -20.10 -6.40
N LYS A 63 -14.83 -19.94 -5.35
CA LYS A 63 -14.71 -20.92 -4.26
C LYS A 63 -16.03 -21.09 -3.47
N ARG A 64 -16.75 -19.99 -3.21
CA ARG A 64 -18.07 -20.01 -2.54
C ARG A 64 -19.17 -20.66 -3.38
N ARG A 65 -19.13 -20.52 -4.72
CA ARG A 65 -20.10 -21.16 -5.61
C ARG A 65 -19.93 -22.68 -5.69
N ARG A 66 -18.69 -23.18 -5.66
CA ARG A 66 -18.42 -24.63 -5.65
C ARG A 66 -18.83 -25.32 -4.35
N SER A 67 -18.72 -24.63 -3.22
CA SER A 67 -19.10 -25.17 -1.91
C SER A 67 -20.61 -25.18 -1.64
N LYS A 68 -21.42 -24.48 -2.46
CA LYS A 68 -22.90 -24.51 -2.42
C LYS A 68 -23.52 -25.53 -3.40
N ALA A 69 -22.70 -26.20 -4.19
CA ALA A 69 -23.13 -27.19 -5.18
C ALA A 69 -22.75 -28.64 -4.78
N SER A 70 -22.27 -28.85 -3.55
CA SER A 70 -22.11 -30.16 -2.91
C SER A 70 -23.10 -30.31 -1.77
#